data_AF-A0A3N9RGX2-F1
#
_entry.id   AF-A0A3N9RGX2-F1
#
_cell.length_a   1.000
_cell.length_b   1.000
_cell.length_c   1.000
_cell.angle_alpha   90.00
_cell.angle_beta   90.00
_cell.angle_gamma   90.00
#
_symmetry.space_group_name_H-M   'P 1'
#
loop_
_entity.id
_entity.type
_entity.pdbx_description
1 polymer ?
#
loop_
_entity_poly.entity_id
_entity_poly.type
_entity_poly.pdbx_seq_one_letter_code
_entity_poly.pdbx_strand_id
1 'polypeptide(L)'
;MLLSPARALLAVISLVSLAGMPARGATPAPARPPAMAPAEIVAAAPDADWTRIDPADLIVMDLAPDSQGSPRRVVIQLLPAPFSQGWIGNIRTLAAAHWWDGTSINRVQDNYVVQWGDPDGEDKARAKPLPSGLARVPQEDYTSKVFAAPEMISRKPDAYAPGTGIDAGWPVGFGKDRMWPVHCYGMVGVGRDMPPDTGSGAELYAVIGHAPRQLDRNIALVGRVIDGMEHLSSLPRGTGEIGFYKTAPERTPILSIRQGSDVPGLPAYQYLATISDSFRRYADARANRRDPFYIRPAGGIDICNLPVPIRRAK
;
A
#
# COMPACT_ATOMS: atom_id res chain seq x y z
N MET A 1 88.02 -9.13 14.98
CA MET A 1 89.00 -10.13 15.44
C MET A 1 88.31 -10.93 16.54
N LEU A 2 88.07 -12.24 16.50
CA LEU A 2 88.46 -13.33 15.62
C LEU A 2 87.33 -14.39 15.59
N LEU A 3 87.19 -15.00 14.41
CA LEU A 3 86.74 -16.36 14.03
C LEU A 3 85.62 -17.14 14.77
N SER A 4 84.71 -17.65 13.92
CA SER A 4 83.73 -18.75 14.06
C SER A 4 84.38 -20.10 14.45
N PRO A 5 83.62 -21.13 14.90
CA PRO A 5 83.00 -22.01 13.90
C PRO A 5 81.62 -22.59 14.26
N ALA A 6 80.87 -22.92 13.21
CA ALA A 6 79.62 -23.68 13.22
C ALA A 6 79.82 -25.14 13.66
N ARG A 7 78.82 -25.70 14.35
CA ARG A 7 78.66 -27.15 14.56
C ARG A 7 77.23 -27.59 14.26
N ALA A 8 77.15 -28.73 13.59
CA ALA A 8 75.97 -29.27 12.92
C ALA A 8 75.09 -30.16 13.81
N LEU A 9 73.79 -30.07 13.51
CA LEU A 9 72.69 -31.04 13.54
C LEU A 9 72.81 -32.38 14.31
N LEU A 10 71.82 -32.64 15.17
CA LEU A 10 71.15 -33.95 15.30
C LEU A 10 69.72 -33.71 15.81
N ALA A 11 68.72 -33.84 14.93
CA ALA A 11 67.31 -33.79 15.29
C ALA A 11 66.82 -35.22 15.57
N VAL A 12 66.42 -35.48 16.81
CA VAL A 12 65.80 -36.73 17.25
C VAL A 12 64.31 -36.65 16.92
N ILE A 13 63.84 -37.41 15.93
CA ILE A 13 62.41 -37.55 15.64
C ILE A 13 61.87 -38.65 16.57
N SER A 14 61.10 -38.24 17.58
CA SER A 14 60.33 -39.16 18.43
C SER A 14 58.98 -39.45 17.77
N LEU A 15 58.77 -40.69 17.33
CA LEU A 15 57.44 -41.19 16.92
C LEU A 15 56.56 -41.32 18.18
N VAL A 16 55.63 -40.38 18.37
CA VAL A 16 54.54 -40.52 19.34
C VAL A 16 53.38 -41.22 18.63
N SER A 17 53.12 -42.48 19.00
CA SER A 17 51.94 -43.22 18.57
C SER A 17 50.69 -42.60 19.23
N LEU A 18 49.94 -41.77 18.50
CA LEU A 18 48.61 -41.33 18.92
C LEU A 18 47.64 -42.51 18.83
N ALA A 19 47.23 -43.03 19.99
CA ALA A 19 46.07 -43.91 20.10
C ALA A 19 44.81 -43.14 19.63
N GLY A 20 44.14 -43.68 18.61
CA GLY A 20 42.95 -43.07 18.02
C GLY A 20 41.78 -43.02 18.99
N MET A 21 41.35 -41.80 19.33
CA MET A 21 40.04 -41.59 19.94
C MET A 21 38.95 -41.82 18.87
N PRO A 22 37.86 -42.55 19.18
CA PRO A 22 36.77 -42.71 18.24
C PRO A 22 36.12 -41.35 17.99
N ALA A 23 36.06 -40.95 16.73
CA ALA A 23 35.35 -39.75 16.31
C ALA A 23 33.86 -39.94 16.64
N ARG A 24 33.36 -39.17 17.62
CA ARG A 24 31.91 -38.99 17.81
C ARG A 24 31.39 -38.33 16.54
N GLY A 25 30.70 -39.10 15.71
CA GLY A 25 29.99 -38.58 14.54
C GLY A 25 29.06 -37.46 14.98
N ALA A 26 29.26 -36.27 14.43
CA ALA A 26 28.33 -35.16 14.62
C ALA A 26 26.99 -35.59 14.01
N THR A 27 25.96 -35.76 14.83
CA THR A 27 24.58 -35.86 14.35
C THR A 27 24.29 -34.63 13.48
N PRO A 28 23.80 -34.80 12.25
CA PRO A 28 23.39 -33.67 11.42
C PRO A 28 22.39 -32.83 12.22
N ALA A 29 22.65 -31.53 12.34
CA ALA A 29 21.65 -30.63 12.90
C ALA A 29 20.35 -30.79 12.09
N PRO A 30 19.18 -30.88 12.73
CA PRO A 30 17.92 -31.02 12.01
C PRO A 30 17.82 -29.89 10.98
N ALA A 31 17.48 -30.25 9.74
CA ALA A 31 17.30 -29.29 8.67
C ALA A 31 16.29 -28.24 9.15
N ARG A 32 16.72 -26.97 9.17
CA ARG A 32 15.82 -25.87 9.56
C ARG A 32 14.61 -25.92 8.63
N PRO A 33 13.38 -25.89 9.17
CA PRO A 33 12.19 -25.92 8.31
C PRO A 33 12.28 -24.81 7.26
N PRO A 34 11.81 -25.06 6.03
CA PRO A 34 11.91 -24.09 4.95
C PRO A 34 11.29 -22.76 5.38
N ALA A 35 11.94 -21.66 4.99
CA ALA A 35 11.43 -20.34 5.30
C ALA A 35 10.07 -20.15 4.61
N MET A 36 9.08 -19.68 5.38
CA MET A 36 7.73 -19.46 4.86
C MET A 36 7.71 -18.30 3.86
N ALA A 37 6.94 -18.45 2.80
CA ALA A 37 6.63 -17.38 1.86
C ALA A 37 5.72 -16.33 2.54
N PRO A 38 5.69 -15.06 2.05
CA PRO A 38 4.86 -14.02 2.64
C PRO A 38 3.38 -14.38 2.78
N ALA A 39 2.79 -15.05 1.78
CA ALA A 39 1.39 -15.46 1.81
C ALA A 39 1.11 -16.53 2.88
N GLU A 40 2.03 -17.46 3.09
CA GLU A 40 1.92 -18.49 4.13
C GLU A 40 1.97 -17.87 5.53
N ILE A 41 2.82 -16.85 5.72
CA ILE A 41 2.91 -16.11 6.99
C ILE A 41 1.60 -15.40 7.29
N VAL A 42 1.00 -14.74 6.28
CA VAL A 42 -0.30 -14.07 6.42
C VAL A 42 -1.41 -15.08 6.70
N ALA A 43 -1.43 -16.21 5.99
CA ALA A 43 -2.45 -17.25 6.18
C ALA A 43 -2.37 -17.90 7.58
N ALA A 44 -1.17 -18.01 8.15
CA ALA A 44 -0.93 -18.55 9.48
C ALA A 44 -1.03 -17.51 10.61
N ALA A 45 -1.28 -16.23 10.32
CA ALA A 45 -1.36 -15.19 11.33
C ALA A 45 -2.57 -15.43 12.27
N PRO A 46 -2.36 -15.45 13.60
CA PRO A 46 -3.44 -15.69 14.57
C PRO A 46 -4.47 -14.56 14.52
N ASP A 47 -5.72 -14.84 14.85
CA ASP A 47 -6.80 -13.85 14.78
C ASP A 47 -6.55 -12.59 15.64
N ALA A 48 -5.77 -12.71 16.71
CA ALA A 48 -5.35 -11.58 17.55
C ALA A 48 -4.42 -10.58 16.84
N ASP A 49 -3.76 -10.98 15.75
CA ASP A 49 -2.90 -10.10 14.95
C ASP A 49 -3.71 -9.30 13.90
N TRP A 50 -5.02 -9.49 13.82
CA TRP A 50 -5.87 -8.82 12.82
C TRP A 50 -6.73 -7.72 13.44
N THR A 51 -6.52 -6.49 13.00
CA THR A 51 -7.29 -5.33 13.44
C THR A 51 -8.52 -5.13 12.55
N ARG A 52 -9.69 -5.00 13.17
CA ARG A 52 -10.94 -4.72 12.45
C ARG A 52 -10.93 -3.31 11.86
N ILE A 53 -11.47 -3.18 10.65
CA ILE A 53 -11.75 -1.90 10.01
C ILE A 53 -13.22 -1.55 10.30
N ASP A 54 -13.46 -0.34 10.81
CA ASP A 54 -14.82 0.14 11.06
C ASP A 54 -15.56 0.32 9.73
N PRO A 55 -16.77 -0.23 9.54
CA PRO A 55 -17.58 0.04 8.34
C PRO A 55 -17.82 1.53 8.08
N ALA A 56 -17.79 2.38 9.11
CA ALA A 56 -17.89 3.82 8.97
C ALA A 56 -16.68 4.45 8.26
N ASP A 57 -15.54 3.75 8.23
CA ASP A 57 -14.32 4.15 7.53
C ASP A 57 -14.21 3.50 6.14
N LEU A 58 -15.27 2.83 5.68
CA LEU A 58 -15.33 2.25 4.35
C LEU A 58 -16.23 3.09 3.44
N ILE A 59 -15.82 3.17 2.17
CA ILE A 59 -16.64 3.62 1.05
C ILE A 59 -16.76 2.45 0.08
N VAL A 60 -18.00 2.18 -0.35
CA VAL A 60 -18.32 1.06 -1.24
C VAL A 60 -18.80 1.63 -2.56
N MET A 61 -18.11 1.28 -3.64
CA MET A 61 -18.46 1.67 -5.01
C MET A 61 -18.95 0.43 -5.76
N ASP A 62 -20.17 0.50 -6.26
CA ASP A 62 -20.72 -0.48 -7.18
C ASP A 62 -20.68 0.09 -8.60
N LEU A 63 -19.96 -0.59 -9.48
CA LEU A 63 -19.88 -0.27 -10.91
C LEU A 63 -20.95 -1.07 -11.65
N ALA A 64 -21.28 -0.64 -12.87
CA ALA A 64 -22.10 -1.45 -13.78
C ALA A 64 -21.50 -2.87 -13.90
N PRO A 65 -22.27 -3.93 -14.17
CA PRO A 65 -21.70 -5.25 -14.36
C PRO A 65 -20.65 -5.31 -15.48
N ASP A 66 -19.79 -6.33 -15.46
CA ASP A 66 -18.89 -6.59 -16.59
C ASP A 66 -19.65 -7.13 -17.81
N SER A 67 -18.94 -7.41 -18.91
CA SER A 67 -19.55 -7.93 -20.14
C SER A 67 -20.20 -9.31 -20.00
N GLN A 68 -19.89 -10.05 -18.92
CA GLN A 68 -20.51 -11.34 -18.59
C GLN A 68 -21.67 -11.19 -17.59
N GLY A 69 -21.97 -9.96 -17.15
CA GLY A 69 -23.00 -9.68 -16.17
C GLY A 69 -22.56 -9.87 -14.72
N SER A 70 -21.26 -10.07 -14.45
CA SER A 70 -20.75 -10.22 -13.09
C SER A 70 -20.79 -8.87 -12.36
N PRO A 71 -21.24 -8.82 -11.10
CA PRO A 71 -21.22 -7.60 -10.31
C PRO A 71 -19.78 -7.14 -10.06
N ARG A 72 -19.55 -5.82 -10.06
CA ARG A 72 -18.25 -5.20 -9.82
C ARG A 72 -18.35 -4.27 -8.61
N ARG A 73 -17.76 -4.70 -7.49
CA ARG A 73 -17.76 -3.94 -6.24
C ARG A 73 -16.32 -3.62 -5.83
N VAL A 74 -16.08 -2.36 -5.52
CA VAL A 74 -14.82 -1.86 -4.99
C VAL A 74 -15.06 -1.37 -3.56
N VAL A 75 -14.19 -1.79 -2.63
CA VAL A 75 -14.23 -1.31 -1.24
C VAL A 75 -13.00 -0.48 -0.96
N ILE A 76 -13.20 0.75 -0.52
CA ILE A 76 -12.16 1.73 -0.22
C ILE A 76 -12.15 1.97 1.29
N GLN A 77 -11.01 1.81 1.93
CA GLN A 77 -10.79 2.24 3.30
C GLN A 77 -10.32 3.70 3.31
N LEU A 78 -10.94 4.56 4.11
CA LEU A 78 -10.54 5.95 4.31
C LEU A 78 -9.37 6.05 5.30
N LEU A 79 -8.51 7.05 5.11
CA LEU A 79 -7.38 7.32 6.00
C LEU A 79 -7.85 7.78 7.40
N PRO A 80 -7.22 7.31 8.47
CA PRO A 80 -7.50 7.81 9.81
C PRO A 80 -6.92 9.23 10.01
N ALA A 81 -7.39 9.90 11.05
CA ALA A 81 -6.81 11.16 11.51
C ALA A 81 -5.31 10.98 11.82
N PRO A 82 -4.47 12.00 11.59
CA PRO A 82 -4.82 13.35 11.18
C PRO A 82 -4.88 13.59 9.67
N PHE A 83 -4.69 12.57 8.83
CA PHE A 83 -4.51 12.78 7.40
C PHE A 83 -5.83 13.09 6.69
N SER A 84 -5.85 14.16 5.88
CA SER A 84 -6.90 14.44 4.89
C SER A 84 -8.34 14.51 5.41
N GLN A 85 -8.55 14.84 6.68
CA GLN A 85 -9.86 14.76 7.34
C GLN A 85 -10.90 15.71 6.74
N GLY A 86 -10.48 16.88 6.22
CA GLY A 86 -11.38 17.79 5.50
C GLY A 86 -11.98 17.16 4.23
N TRP A 87 -11.14 16.54 3.38
CA TRP A 87 -11.62 15.86 2.18
C TRP A 87 -12.42 14.60 2.50
N ILE A 88 -12.05 13.87 3.55
CA ILE A 88 -12.80 12.71 4.03
C ILE A 88 -14.20 13.11 4.51
N GLY A 89 -14.32 14.25 5.20
CA GLY A 89 -15.62 14.84 5.54
C GLY A 89 -16.45 15.14 4.30
N ASN A 90 -15.86 15.75 3.28
CA ASN A 90 -16.54 16.01 2.00
C ASN A 90 -16.99 14.72 1.31
N ILE A 91 -16.15 13.67 1.30
CA ILE A 91 -16.48 12.38 0.71
C ILE A 91 -17.69 11.75 1.41
N ARG A 92 -17.76 11.83 2.74
CA ARG A 92 -18.92 11.35 3.51
C ARG A 92 -20.19 12.16 3.16
N THR A 93 -20.08 13.48 3.03
CA THR A 93 -21.21 14.33 2.59
C THR A 93 -21.68 13.99 1.18
N LEU A 94 -20.76 13.78 0.24
CA LEU A 94 -21.06 13.39 -1.14
C LEU A 94 -21.70 11.99 -1.21
N ALA A 95 -21.24 11.05 -0.38
CA ALA A 95 -21.81 9.71 -0.28
C ALA A 95 -23.24 9.76 0.27
N ALA A 96 -23.48 10.53 1.33
CA ALA A 96 -24.81 10.74 1.90
C ALA A 96 -25.78 11.42 0.93
N ALA A 97 -25.26 12.30 0.06
CA ALA A 97 -26.03 12.96 -1.00
C ALA A 97 -26.24 12.09 -2.25
N HIS A 98 -25.72 10.86 -2.27
CA HIS A 98 -25.71 9.97 -3.45
C HIS A 98 -25.13 10.66 -4.71
N TRP A 99 -24.14 11.54 -4.53
CA TRP A 99 -23.68 12.42 -5.59
C TRP A 99 -23.02 11.67 -6.76
N TRP A 100 -22.39 10.52 -6.52
CA TRP A 100 -21.75 9.72 -7.58
C TRP A 100 -22.72 8.83 -8.35
N ASP A 101 -23.99 8.75 -7.97
CA ASP A 101 -24.95 7.91 -8.69
C ASP A 101 -25.14 8.44 -10.12
N GLY A 102 -24.94 7.55 -11.09
CA GLY A 102 -25.01 7.86 -12.51
C GLY A 102 -23.80 8.60 -13.06
N THR A 103 -22.74 8.80 -12.26
CA THR A 103 -21.45 9.28 -12.77
C THR A 103 -20.63 8.10 -13.33
N SER A 104 -19.35 8.30 -13.62
CA SER A 104 -18.55 7.24 -14.25
C SER A 104 -17.07 7.27 -13.92
N ILE A 105 -16.40 6.15 -14.23
CA ILE A 105 -14.96 6.15 -14.48
C ILE A 105 -14.73 6.92 -15.78
N ASN A 106 -13.97 8.01 -15.71
CA ASN A 106 -13.81 8.98 -16.80
C ASN A 106 -12.44 8.91 -17.46
N ARG A 107 -11.46 8.34 -16.77
CA ARG A 107 -10.05 8.34 -17.20
C ARG A 107 -9.32 7.12 -16.66
N VAL A 108 -8.56 6.47 -17.54
CA VAL A 108 -7.62 5.38 -17.21
C VAL A 108 -6.33 5.66 -17.95
N GLN A 109 -5.30 6.08 -17.21
CA GLN A 109 -3.97 6.26 -17.75
C GLN A 109 -3.09 5.07 -17.39
N ASP A 110 -2.49 4.46 -18.42
CA ASP A 110 -1.62 3.30 -18.24
C ASP A 110 -0.49 3.59 -17.25
N ASN A 111 -0.24 2.62 -16.37
CA ASN A 111 0.80 2.67 -15.35
C ASN A 111 0.76 3.94 -14.46
N TYR A 112 -0.43 4.54 -14.26
CA TYR A 112 -0.60 5.75 -13.46
C TYR A 112 -1.86 5.66 -12.58
N VAL A 113 -3.00 6.18 -13.04
CA VAL A 113 -4.24 6.24 -12.26
C VAL A 113 -5.47 5.90 -13.10
N VAL A 114 -6.50 5.41 -12.41
CA VAL A 114 -7.89 5.44 -12.86
C VAL A 114 -8.64 6.49 -12.05
N GLN A 115 -9.40 7.35 -12.73
CA GLN A 115 -10.07 8.50 -12.13
C GLN A 115 -11.55 8.50 -12.50
N TRP A 116 -12.36 8.91 -11.52
CA TRP A 116 -13.81 8.93 -11.59
C TRP A 116 -14.41 10.16 -10.93
N GLY A 117 -15.66 10.42 -11.29
CA GLY A 117 -16.43 11.58 -10.86
C GLY A 117 -17.38 11.98 -11.98
N ASP A 118 -17.74 13.24 -12.07
CA ASP A 118 -18.64 13.74 -13.10
C ASP A 118 -17.95 13.78 -14.48
N PRO A 119 -18.45 13.05 -15.50
CA PRO A 119 -17.87 13.12 -16.84
C PRO A 119 -17.87 14.53 -17.48
N ASP A 120 -18.71 15.44 -16.98
CA ASP A 120 -18.79 16.83 -17.45
C ASP A 120 -18.20 17.83 -16.44
N GLY A 121 -17.45 17.36 -15.43
CA GLY A 121 -16.97 18.19 -14.31
C GLY A 121 -16.07 19.38 -14.71
N GLU A 122 -15.39 19.30 -15.86
CA GLU A 122 -14.57 20.39 -16.42
C GLU A 122 -15.42 21.49 -17.10
N ASP A 123 -16.66 21.18 -17.48
CA ASP A 123 -17.60 22.13 -18.07
C ASP A 123 -18.54 22.65 -16.97
N LYS A 124 -18.21 23.82 -16.42
CA LYS A 124 -18.99 24.43 -15.32
C LYS A 124 -20.48 24.62 -15.60
N ALA A 125 -20.89 24.70 -16.88
CA ALA A 125 -22.29 24.86 -17.23
C ALA A 125 -23.05 23.52 -17.23
N ARG A 126 -22.35 22.40 -17.40
CA ARG A 126 -22.91 21.04 -17.43
C ARG A 126 -22.57 20.21 -16.19
N ALA A 127 -21.59 20.66 -15.41
CA ALA A 127 -21.13 19.97 -14.22
C ALA A 127 -22.28 19.73 -13.22
N LYS A 128 -22.34 18.50 -12.71
CA LYS A 128 -23.29 18.09 -11.68
C LYS A 128 -23.11 18.97 -10.45
N PRO A 129 -24.18 19.63 -9.96
CA PRO A 129 -24.10 20.50 -8.79
C PRO A 129 -23.56 19.75 -7.57
N LEU A 130 -22.58 20.33 -6.89
CA LEU A 130 -22.07 19.82 -5.63
C LEU A 130 -23.07 20.12 -4.50
N PRO A 131 -23.19 19.23 -3.50
CA PRO A 131 -23.98 19.52 -2.30
C PRO A 131 -23.40 20.70 -1.53
N SER A 132 -24.24 21.40 -0.77
CA SER A 132 -23.79 22.46 0.13
C SER A 132 -22.99 21.90 1.31
N GLY A 133 -22.18 22.76 1.95
CA GLY A 133 -21.45 22.39 3.17
C GLY A 133 -20.14 21.64 2.95
N LEU A 134 -19.68 21.48 1.70
CA LEU A 134 -18.33 20.98 1.44
C LEU A 134 -17.28 21.97 1.93
N ALA A 135 -16.31 21.47 2.70
CA ALA A 135 -15.17 22.24 3.18
C ALA A 135 -14.23 22.59 2.02
N ARG A 136 -13.72 23.82 2.02
CA ARG A 136 -12.53 24.18 1.24
C ARG A 136 -11.31 23.83 2.07
N VAL A 137 -10.62 22.77 1.69
CA VAL A 137 -9.47 22.23 2.44
C VAL A 137 -8.18 22.82 1.86
N PRO A 138 -7.28 23.39 2.68
CA PRO A 138 -6.11 24.07 2.17
C PRO A 138 -4.94 23.11 1.89
N GLN A 139 -3.92 23.56 1.15
CA GLN A 139 -2.82 22.71 0.69
C GLN A 139 -1.92 22.20 1.83
N GLU A 140 -1.84 22.91 2.97
CA GLU A 140 -1.09 22.47 4.13
C GLU A 140 -1.57 21.12 4.69
N ASP A 141 -2.83 20.75 4.44
CA ASP A 141 -3.47 19.52 4.92
C ASP A 141 -3.10 18.29 4.07
N TYR A 142 -2.33 18.45 2.99
CA TYR A 142 -1.68 17.33 2.30
C TYR A 142 -0.68 16.59 3.22
N THR A 143 -0.25 17.24 4.30
CA THR A 143 0.66 16.69 5.30
C THR A 143 0.14 16.95 6.70
N SER A 144 0.56 16.14 7.66
CA SER A 144 0.37 16.43 9.07
C SER A 144 1.69 16.83 9.73
N LYS A 145 1.61 17.49 10.89
CA LYS A 145 2.76 17.52 11.80
C LYS A 145 3.04 16.09 12.26
N VAL A 146 4.31 15.73 12.44
CA VAL A 146 4.65 14.46 13.08
C VAL A 146 3.93 14.37 14.43
N PHE A 147 3.04 13.39 14.53
CA PHE A 147 2.20 13.17 15.71
C PHE A 147 2.61 11.92 16.48
N ALA A 148 3.30 10.99 15.81
CA ALA A 148 3.89 9.79 16.37
C ALA A 148 5.08 9.33 15.53
N ALA A 149 5.93 8.49 16.10
CA ALA A 149 6.86 7.70 15.30
C ALA A 149 6.07 6.58 14.62
N PRO A 150 6.27 6.30 13.30
CA PRO A 150 5.62 5.17 12.64
C PRO A 150 5.91 3.86 13.36
N GLU A 151 4.91 3.00 13.47
CA GLU A 151 5.01 1.67 14.10
C GLU A 151 6.14 0.81 13.51
N MET A 152 6.41 0.96 12.21
CA MET A 152 7.56 0.37 11.54
C MET A 152 8.26 1.41 10.67
N ILE A 153 9.56 1.54 10.82
CA ILE A 153 10.39 2.47 10.03
C ILE A 153 11.31 1.67 9.09
N SER A 154 11.36 2.07 7.82
CA SER A 154 12.33 1.57 6.87
C SER A 154 13.74 1.93 7.32
N ARG A 155 14.67 0.98 7.21
CA ARG A 155 16.08 1.17 7.60
C ARG A 155 16.83 2.13 6.69
N LYS A 156 16.30 2.42 5.51
CA LYS A 156 16.92 3.28 4.51
C LYS A 156 15.92 4.32 4.00
N PRO A 157 16.38 5.56 3.71
CA PRO A 157 15.59 6.50 2.93
C PRO A 157 15.31 5.93 1.53
N ASP A 158 14.27 6.45 0.88
CA ASP A 158 14.03 6.21 -0.54
C ASP A 158 14.28 7.49 -1.36
N ALA A 159 14.03 7.44 -2.67
CA ALA A 159 14.25 8.57 -3.57
C ALA A 159 13.31 9.77 -3.34
N TYR A 160 12.24 9.59 -2.55
CA TYR A 160 11.13 10.54 -2.40
C TYR A 160 11.03 11.12 -0.99
N ALA A 161 11.53 10.42 0.04
CA ALA A 161 11.39 10.83 1.43
C ALA A 161 12.65 10.55 2.28
N PRO A 162 12.99 11.44 3.25
CA PRO A 162 14.06 11.19 4.22
C PRO A 162 13.83 9.95 5.08
N GLY A 163 12.56 9.64 5.37
CA GLY A 163 12.15 8.42 6.05
C GLY A 163 10.84 7.91 5.47
N THR A 164 10.70 6.59 5.44
CA THR A 164 9.44 5.91 5.12
C THR A 164 9.13 4.85 6.16
N GLY A 165 7.85 4.52 6.30
CA GLY A 165 7.41 3.56 7.28
C GLY A 165 5.97 3.14 7.06
N ILE A 166 5.47 2.35 8.00
CA ILE A 166 4.06 2.00 8.10
C ILE A 166 3.57 2.41 9.49
N ASP A 167 2.44 3.10 9.51
CA ASP A 167 1.78 3.57 10.73
C ASP A 167 0.31 3.16 10.70
N ALA A 168 -0.14 2.43 11.73
CA ALA A 168 -1.51 1.91 11.84
C ALA A 168 -2.06 1.27 10.54
N GLY A 169 -1.23 0.48 9.85
CA GLY A 169 -1.61 -0.14 8.57
C GLY A 169 -1.40 0.72 7.31
N TRP A 170 -0.87 1.93 7.40
CA TRP A 170 -0.74 2.86 6.26
C TRP A 170 0.71 3.16 5.90
N PRO A 171 1.10 3.08 4.61
CA PRO A 171 2.43 3.49 4.19
C PRO A 171 2.54 5.01 4.24
N VAL A 172 3.62 5.51 4.83
CA VAL A 172 3.84 6.92 5.10
C VAL A 172 5.28 7.33 4.83
N GLY A 173 5.46 8.56 4.37
CA GLY A 173 6.72 9.28 4.33
C GLY A 173 6.78 10.26 5.49
N PHE A 174 7.97 10.50 6.02
CA PHE A 174 8.17 11.47 7.08
C PHE A 174 9.52 12.17 6.99
N GLY A 175 9.55 13.39 7.50
CA GLY A 175 10.74 14.22 7.67
C GLY A 175 10.91 14.63 9.13
N LYS A 176 11.56 15.77 9.36
CA LYS A 176 11.84 16.27 10.72
C LYS A 176 10.56 16.65 11.48
N ASP A 177 9.62 17.31 10.81
CA ASP A 177 8.43 17.92 11.42
C ASP A 177 7.11 17.53 10.74
N ARG A 178 7.18 16.92 9.54
CA ARG A 178 6.01 16.53 8.74
C ARG A 178 5.97 15.04 8.44
N MET A 179 4.75 14.55 8.27
CA MET A 179 4.43 13.17 7.88
C MET A 179 3.29 13.20 6.85
N TRP A 180 3.28 12.26 5.92
CA TRP A 180 2.29 12.21 4.84
C TRP A 180 2.04 10.77 4.35
N PRO A 181 0.82 10.44 3.91
CA PRO A 181 0.55 9.20 3.19
C PRO A 181 1.27 9.21 1.83
N VAL A 182 1.66 8.05 1.32
CA VAL A 182 2.42 7.93 0.07
C VAL A 182 1.59 7.29 -1.06
N HIS A 183 1.79 7.75 -2.30
CA HIS A 183 1.02 7.31 -3.48
C HIS A 183 1.42 5.91 -3.99
N CYS A 184 1.23 4.88 -3.17
CA CYS A 184 1.42 3.49 -3.56
C CYS A 184 0.25 2.96 -4.41
N TYR A 185 0.44 1.80 -5.05
CA TYR A 185 -0.63 1.11 -5.77
C TYR A 185 -1.88 0.91 -4.91
N GLY A 186 -3.05 1.19 -5.47
CA GLY A 186 -4.35 1.13 -4.79
C GLY A 186 -4.66 2.31 -3.87
N MET A 187 -3.73 3.24 -3.65
CA MET A 187 -4.02 4.45 -2.87
C MET A 187 -4.98 5.35 -3.63
N VAL A 188 -5.94 5.91 -2.90
CA VAL A 188 -7.01 6.76 -3.42
C VAL A 188 -6.73 8.22 -3.08
N GLY A 189 -6.72 9.08 -4.09
CA GLY A 189 -6.50 10.51 -3.94
C GLY A 189 -7.60 11.37 -4.55
N VAL A 190 -7.54 12.66 -4.26
CA VAL A 190 -8.51 13.67 -4.72
C VAL A 190 -8.04 14.29 -6.03
N GLY A 191 -8.87 14.18 -7.06
CA GLY A 191 -8.71 14.92 -8.30
C GLY A 191 -8.93 16.41 -8.06
N ARG A 192 -8.11 17.24 -8.69
CA ARG A 192 -8.16 18.70 -8.56
C ARG A 192 -7.70 19.37 -9.85
N ASP A 193 -8.10 20.61 -10.02
CA ASP A 193 -7.56 21.48 -11.07
C ASP A 193 -6.17 22.02 -10.62
N MET A 194 -5.63 22.95 -11.39
CA MET A 194 -4.38 23.64 -11.11
C MET A 194 -4.41 24.35 -9.75
N PRO A 195 -3.29 24.34 -9.00
CA PRO A 195 -3.16 25.12 -7.79
C PRO A 195 -3.57 26.58 -8.00
N PRO A 196 -4.25 27.22 -7.02
CA PRO A 196 -4.42 26.78 -5.63
C PRO A 196 -5.64 25.88 -5.38
N ASP A 197 -6.31 25.38 -6.42
CA ASP A 197 -7.37 24.38 -6.23
C ASP A 197 -6.83 23.14 -5.52
N THR A 198 -7.66 22.54 -4.67
CA THR A 198 -7.32 21.36 -3.86
C THR A 198 -8.31 20.23 -4.02
N GLY A 199 -9.29 20.40 -4.92
CA GLY A 199 -10.37 19.47 -5.15
C GLY A 199 -11.37 19.41 -3.99
N SER A 200 -12.64 19.20 -4.35
CA SER A 200 -13.71 19.04 -3.36
C SER A 200 -13.74 17.63 -2.74
N GLY A 201 -13.11 16.65 -3.39
CA GLY A 201 -13.29 15.23 -3.09
C GLY A 201 -14.37 14.55 -3.97
N ALA A 202 -15.00 15.28 -4.89
CA ALA A 202 -15.96 14.73 -5.85
C ALA A 202 -15.29 13.96 -6.99
N GLU A 203 -14.18 14.50 -7.51
CA GLU A 203 -13.29 13.76 -8.40
C GLU A 203 -12.27 13.00 -7.56
N LEU A 204 -12.16 11.69 -7.78
CA LEU A 204 -11.24 10.82 -7.06
C LEU A 204 -10.51 9.91 -8.04
N TYR A 205 -9.36 9.40 -7.63
CA TYR A 205 -8.60 8.44 -8.42
C TYR A 205 -7.97 7.37 -7.56
N ALA A 206 -7.66 6.23 -8.15
CA ALA A 206 -6.85 5.18 -7.54
C ALA A 206 -5.58 4.97 -8.38
N VAL A 207 -4.44 4.79 -7.72
CA VAL A 207 -3.18 4.43 -8.38
C VAL A 207 -3.29 2.99 -8.90
N ILE A 208 -3.08 2.79 -10.22
CA ILE A 208 -3.17 1.48 -10.89
C ILE A 208 -1.84 1.00 -11.48
N GLY A 209 -0.75 1.73 -11.24
CA GLY A 209 0.56 1.42 -11.79
C GLY A 209 1.70 1.59 -10.80
N HIS A 210 2.88 1.84 -11.33
CA HIS A 210 4.04 2.22 -10.54
C HIS A 210 3.72 3.49 -9.72
N ALA A 211 4.13 3.48 -8.46
CA ALA A 211 3.79 4.51 -7.48
C ALA A 211 4.23 5.90 -7.97
N PRO A 212 3.31 6.83 -8.30
CA PRO A 212 3.66 8.17 -8.75
C PRO A 212 3.99 9.06 -7.54
N ARG A 213 5.05 8.70 -6.84
CA ARG A 213 5.46 9.32 -5.56
C ARG A 213 5.82 10.81 -5.68
N GLN A 214 5.94 11.35 -6.91
CA GLN A 214 6.01 12.79 -7.15
C GLN A 214 4.74 13.54 -6.71
N LEU A 215 3.60 12.84 -6.60
CA LEU A 215 2.35 13.40 -6.10
C LEU A 215 2.32 13.56 -4.58
N ASP A 216 3.22 12.87 -3.85
CA ASP A 216 3.31 13.00 -2.40
C ASP A 216 3.43 14.48 -2.02
N ARG A 217 2.64 14.91 -1.02
CA ARG A 217 2.59 16.30 -0.51
C ARG A 217 2.09 17.35 -1.51
N ASN A 218 1.67 16.95 -2.72
CA ASN A 218 1.14 17.83 -3.76
C ASN A 218 -0.35 17.59 -4.06
N ILE A 219 -0.84 16.39 -3.76
CA ILE A 219 -2.24 15.98 -3.91
C ILE A 219 -2.64 15.20 -2.67
N ALA A 220 -3.88 15.41 -2.20
CA ALA A 220 -4.41 14.70 -1.06
C ALA A 220 -4.65 13.21 -1.39
N LEU A 221 -4.16 12.33 -0.52
CA LEU A 221 -4.63 10.95 -0.43
C LEU A 221 -5.70 10.87 0.65
N VAL A 222 -6.78 10.14 0.39
CA VAL A 222 -7.94 10.00 1.28
C VAL A 222 -8.19 8.57 1.72
N GLY A 223 -7.52 7.59 1.10
CA GLY A 223 -7.74 6.19 1.41
C GLY A 223 -6.95 5.22 0.55
N ARG A 224 -7.39 3.97 0.53
CA ARG A 224 -6.90 2.90 -0.34
C ARG A 224 -8.01 1.93 -0.71
N VAL A 225 -7.93 1.33 -1.90
CA VAL A 225 -8.75 0.19 -2.26
C VAL A 225 -8.27 -1.03 -1.45
N ILE A 226 -9.19 -1.70 -0.78
CA ILE A 226 -8.93 -2.89 0.04
C ILE A 226 -9.55 -4.17 -0.52
N ASP A 227 -10.48 -4.04 -1.48
CA ASP A 227 -11.15 -5.14 -2.18
C ASP A 227 -11.64 -4.65 -3.56
N GLY A 228 -11.63 -5.53 -4.57
CA GLY A 228 -12.11 -5.22 -5.92
C GLY A 228 -11.20 -4.33 -6.78
N MET A 229 -9.90 -4.26 -6.47
CA MET A 229 -8.93 -3.44 -7.22
C MET A 229 -8.80 -3.84 -8.69
N GLU A 230 -9.04 -5.10 -9.01
CA GLU A 230 -9.08 -5.64 -10.37
C GLU A 230 -10.15 -4.95 -11.23
N HIS A 231 -11.29 -4.57 -10.65
CA HIS A 231 -12.38 -3.91 -11.38
C HIS A 231 -12.02 -2.49 -11.85
N LEU A 232 -10.96 -1.92 -11.27
CA LEU A 232 -10.42 -0.61 -11.59
C LEU A 232 -9.16 -0.72 -12.46
N SER A 233 -8.21 -1.56 -12.06
CA SER A 233 -6.90 -1.66 -12.71
C SER A 233 -6.93 -2.40 -14.05
N SER A 234 -7.94 -3.23 -14.32
CA SER A 234 -8.06 -3.96 -15.58
C SER A 234 -8.87 -3.24 -16.66
N LEU A 235 -9.36 -2.02 -16.41
CA LEU A 235 -10.16 -1.28 -17.36
C LEU A 235 -9.37 -0.93 -18.65
N PRO A 236 -10.04 -0.82 -19.81
CA PRO A 236 -9.41 -0.32 -21.03
C PRO A 236 -8.83 1.07 -20.80
N ARG A 237 -7.67 1.34 -21.38
CA ARG A 237 -6.99 2.65 -21.26
C ARG A 237 -7.81 3.69 -22.01
N GLY A 238 -7.83 4.92 -21.52
CA GLY A 238 -8.50 6.00 -22.22
C GLY A 238 -7.84 6.31 -23.55
N THR A 239 -8.67 6.61 -24.55
CA THR A 239 -8.24 6.93 -25.92
C THR A 239 -8.00 8.42 -26.13
N GLY A 240 -8.28 9.23 -25.11
CA GLY A 240 -8.14 10.69 -25.04
C GLY A 240 -6.79 11.16 -24.52
N GLU A 241 -6.66 12.48 -24.42
CA GLU A 241 -5.48 13.12 -23.84
C GLU A 241 -5.28 12.63 -22.41
N ILE A 242 -4.02 12.36 -22.03
CA ILE A 242 -3.62 11.87 -20.70
C ILE A 242 -4.51 10.74 -20.12
N GLY A 243 -5.07 9.89 -20.99
CA GLY A 243 -5.86 8.73 -20.62
C GLY A 243 -7.34 8.99 -20.32
N PHE A 244 -7.91 10.16 -20.65
CA PHE A 244 -9.36 10.36 -20.58
C PHE A 244 -10.11 9.49 -21.59
N TYR A 245 -11.34 9.09 -21.28
CA TYR A 245 -12.24 8.50 -22.26
C TYR A 245 -12.82 9.58 -23.17
N LYS A 246 -12.72 9.38 -24.49
CA LYS A 246 -13.23 10.30 -25.51
C LYS A 246 -14.74 10.21 -25.67
N THR A 247 -15.31 9.02 -25.46
CA THR A 247 -16.72 8.77 -25.77
C THR A 247 -17.45 8.15 -24.58
N ALA A 248 -18.76 8.42 -24.48
CA ALA A 248 -19.59 7.88 -23.40
C ALA A 248 -19.56 6.34 -23.29
N PRO A 249 -19.55 5.55 -24.39
CA PRO A 249 -19.49 4.09 -24.30
C PRO A 249 -18.19 3.51 -23.73
N GLU A 250 -17.10 4.27 -23.69
CA GLU A 250 -15.85 3.83 -23.04
C GLU A 250 -15.93 3.93 -21.52
N ARG A 251 -16.80 4.80 -21.00
CA ARG A 251 -16.91 5.06 -19.57
C ARG A 251 -17.60 3.90 -18.88
N THR A 252 -17.06 3.48 -17.74
CA THR A 252 -17.72 2.51 -16.86
C THR A 252 -18.66 3.26 -15.92
N PRO A 253 -19.99 3.03 -15.98
CA PRO A 253 -20.92 3.72 -15.09
C PRO A 253 -20.72 3.32 -13.62
N ILE A 254 -20.84 4.30 -12.73
CA ILE A 254 -20.97 4.11 -11.30
C ILE A 254 -22.46 4.03 -10.98
N LEU A 255 -22.88 2.89 -10.45
CA LEU A 255 -24.26 2.68 -10.03
C LEU A 255 -24.51 3.36 -8.68
N SER A 256 -23.57 3.21 -7.75
CA SER A 256 -23.64 3.87 -6.45
C SER A 256 -22.28 3.96 -5.79
N ILE A 257 -22.10 5.02 -4.99
CA ILE A 257 -21.07 5.08 -3.95
C ILE A 257 -21.75 5.36 -2.61
N ARG A 258 -21.48 4.52 -1.61
CA ARG A 258 -22.12 4.57 -0.29
C ARG A 258 -21.10 4.49 0.83
N GLN A 259 -21.45 5.03 1.99
CA GLN A 259 -20.71 4.76 3.21
C GLN A 259 -20.91 3.30 3.61
N GLY A 260 -19.86 2.63 4.10
CA GLY A 260 -19.89 1.20 4.37
C GLY A 260 -20.89 0.81 5.46
N SER A 261 -21.16 1.70 6.42
CA SER A 261 -22.22 1.54 7.42
C SER A 261 -23.62 1.40 6.82
N ASP A 262 -23.82 1.92 5.61
CA ASP A 262 -25.13 2.03 4.97
C ASP A 262 -25.35 0.91 3.95
N VAL A 263 -24.36 0.01 3.78
CA VAL A 263 -24.43 -1.11 2.83
C VAL A 263 -24.82 -2.39 3.57
N PRO A 264 -26.06 -2.90 3.40
CA PRO A 264 -26.50 -4.12 4.04
C PRO A 264 -25.66 -5.32 3.60
N GLY A 265 -25.26 -6.16 4.57
CA GLY A 265 -24.49 -7.36 4.29
C GLY A 265 -23.06 -7.12 3.81
N LEU A 266 -22.52 -5.90 3.96
CA LEU A 266 -21.11 -5.64 3.67
C LEU A 266 -20.23 -6.56 4.54
N PRO A 267 -19.30 -7.33 3.95
CA PRO A 267 -18.37 -8.13 4.73
C PRO A 267 -17.59 -7.26 5.71
N ALA A 268 -17.30 -7.79 6.90
CA ALA A 268 -16.35 -7.14 7.79
C ALA A 268 -14.94 -7.33 7.23
N TYR A 269 -14.10 -6.29 7.31
CA TYR A 269 -12.72 -6.34 6.86
C TYR A 269 -11.75 -6.16 8.03
N GLN A 270 -10.58 -6.75 7.91
CA GLN A 270 -9.49 -6.60 8.87
C GLN A 270 -8.17 -6.38 8.12
N TYR A 271 -7.27 -5.62 8.72
CA TYR A 271 -5.88 -5.53 8.27
C TYR A 271 -4.95 -6.23 9.27
N LEU A 272 -3.85 -6.78 8.78
CA LEU A 272 -2.84 -7.37 9.66
C LEU A 272 -2.14 -6.26 10.45
N ALA A 273 -2.29 -6.27 11.77
CA ALA A 273 -1.79 -5.25 12.68
C ALA A 273 -0.28 -5.06 12.50
N THR A 274 0.15 -3.83 12.22
CA THR A 274 1.53 -3.54 11.82
C THR A 274 2.54 -3.61 12.95
N ILE A 275 2.06 -3.52 14.20
CA ILE A 275 2.82 -3.84 15.42
C ILE A 275 3.06 -5.34 15.66
N SER A 276 2.30 -6.23 15.01
CA SER A 276 2.33 -7.66 15.31
C SER A 276 3.62 -8.34 14.87
N ASP A 277 3.94 -9.46 15.54
CA ASP A 277 5.04 -10.32 15.13
C ASP A 277 4.79 -10.95 13.75
N SER A 278 3.52 -11.22 13.39
CA SER A 278 3.16 -11.72 12.07
C SER A 278 3.46 -10.71 10.97
N PHE A 279 3.13 -9.43 11.17
CA PHE A 279 3.47 -8.38 10.22
C PHE A 279 5.00 -8.21 10.08
N ARG A 280 5.74 -8.25 11.19
CA ARG A 280 7.21 -8.16 11.15
C ARG A 280 7.84 -9.31 10.34
N ARG A 281 7.36 -10.55 10.53
CA ARG A 281 7.81 -11.71 9.74
C ARG A 281 7.42 -11.57 8.27
N TYR A 282 6.20 -11.09 7.99
CA TYR A 282 5.73 -10.82 6.63
C TYR A 282 6.63 -9.78 5.93
N ALA A 283 6.93 -8.67 6.60
CA ALA A 283 7.80 -7.62 6.08
C ALA A 283 9.24 -8.12 5.82
N ASP A 284 9.83 -8.91 6.74
CA ASP A 284 11.13 -9.54 6.51
C ASP A 284 11.09 -10.49 5.31
N ALA A 285 10.07 -11.35 5.20
CA ALA A 285 9.94 -12.28 4.09
C ALA A 285 9.75 -11.55 2.75
N ARG A 286 9.04 -10.41 2.73
CA ARG A 286 8.89 -9.58 1.53
C ARG A 286 10.21 -8.92 1.12
N ALA A 287 10.99 -8.43 2.08
CA ALA A 287 12.32 -7.86 1.84
C ALA A 287 13.38 -8.91 1.48
N ASN A 288 13.22 -10.12 2.02
CA ASN A 288 14.19 -11.20 1.97
C ASN A 288 13.47 -12.51 1.67
N ARG A 289 13.04 -12.68 0.41
CA ARG A 289 12.48 -13.95 -0.05
C ARG A 289 13.52 -15.05 0.09
N ARG A 290 13.20 -16.04 0.93
CA ARG A 290 14.04 -17.19 1.29
C ARG A 290 13.31 -18.52 1.02
N ASP A 291 12.09 -18.45 0.50
CA ASP A 291 11.34 -19.59 0.01
C ASP A 291 12.07 -20.21 -1.20
N PRO A 292 11.86 -21.52 -1.50
CA PRO A 292 12.69 -22.28 -2.44
C PRO A 292 12.79 -21.70 -3.86
N PHE A 293 11.84 -20.85 -4.26
CA PHE A 293 11.87 -20.17 -5.56
C PHE A 293 13.01 -19.13 -5.67
N TYR A 294 13.42 -18.51 -4.57
CA TYR A 294 14.40 -17.42 -4.56
C TYR A 294 15.79 -17.90 -4.12
N ILE A 295 16.74 -17.92 -5.05
CA ILE A 295 18.13 -18.32 -4.79
C ILE A 295 18.91 -17.22 -4.05
N ARG A 296 18.55 -15.94 -4.24
CA ARG A 296 19.26 -14.78 -3.67
C ARG A 296 18.25 -13.79 -3.05
N PRO A 297 18.35 -13.47 -1.75
CA PRO A 297 17.51 -12.46 -1.12
C PRO A 297 17.92 -11.05 -1.57
N ALA A 298 16.94 -10.15 -1.71
CA ALA A 298 17.17 -8.78 -2.18
C ALA A 298 17.81 -7.86 -1.12
N GLY A 299 17.60 -8.13 0.18
CA GLY A 299 18.15 -7.32 1.26
C GLY A 299 17.39 -6.03 1.55
N GLY A 300 16.19 -5.85 0.98
CA GLY A 300 15.39 -4.64 1.13
C GLY A 300 14.09 -4.69 0.35
N ILE A 301 13.21 -3.73 0.64
CA ILE A 301 11.89 -3.57 0.02
C ILE A 301 11.55 -2.10 -0.09
N ASP A 302 10.99 -1.71 -1.24
CA ASP A 302 10.35 -0.41 -1.42
C ASP A 302 9.04 -0.35 -0.61
N ILE A 303 8.72 0.80 -0.01
CA ILE A 303 7.54 0.93 0.86
C ILE A 303 6.24 0.60 0.12
N CYS A 304 6.14 0.94 -1.16
CA CYS A 304 4.97 0.63 -2.00
C CYS A 304 4.95 -0.82 -2.50
N ASN A 305 6.04 -1.56 -2.31
CA ASN A 305 6.09 -3.00 -2.52
C ASN A 305 5.81 -3.81 -1.24
N LEU A 306 5.47 -3.16 -0.12
CA LEU A 306 5.06 -3.80 1.13
C LEU A 306 3.58 -3.51 1.43
N PRO A 307 2.63 -4.08 0.66
CA PRO A 307 1.21 -3.85 0.93
C PRO A 307 0.84 -4.46 2.29
N VAL A 308 0.03 -3.75 3.06
CA VAL A 308 -0.51 -4.27 4.32
C VAL A 308 -1.58 -5.31 4.01
N PRO A 309 -1.46 -6.56 4.49
CA PRO A 309 -2.43 -7.60 4.20
C PRO A 309 -3.83 -7.23 4.71
N ILE A 310 -4.83 -7.43 3.85
CA ILE A 310 -6.26 -7.29 4.17
C ILE A 310 -6.91 -8.66 4.07
N ARG A 311 -7.88 -8.93 4.94
CA ARG A 311 -8.80 -10.07 4.80
C ARG A 311 -10.24 -9.66 5.06
N ARG A 312 -11.18 -10.41 4.50
CA ARG A 312 -12.55 -10.46 5.03
C ARG A 312 -12.51 -11.23 6.34
N ALA A 313 -13.19 -10.72 7.38
CA ALA A 313 -13.33 -11.43 8.64
C ALA A 313 -14.11 -12.73 8.41
N LYS A 314 -13.79 -13.76 9.20
CA LYS A 314 -14.48 -15.05 9.18
C LYS A 314 -15.89 -14.94 9.77
#